data_AF-A0A9D7QNK5-F1
#
_entry.id   AF-A0A9D7QNK5-F1
#
_cell.length_a   1.000
_cell.length_b   1.000
_cell.length_c   1.000
_cell.angle_alpha   90.00
_cell.angle_beta   90.00
_cell.angle_gamma   90.00
#
_symmetry.space_group_name_H-M   'P 1'
#
loop_
_entity.id
_entity.type
_entity.pdbx_description
1 polymer ?
#
loop_
_entity_poly.entity_id
_entity_poly.type
_entity_poly.pdbx_seq_one_letter_code
_entity_poly.pdbx_strand_id
1 'polypeptide(L)'
;MVNPAKSSAKPAATAAVKTAAKDVVPVSAKTPRTAKAMATPSTAPSLRFYHSEVLREKTNTVLSALETQPGHPHHGEAIADLVTHLIEAGMDYYFLKPLKQAEVGFVAEQSARLGISGAVKLVSSVSRKFIIRMDQTQLLVVATHIRSLAVS
;
A
#
# COMPACT_ATOMS: atom_id res chain seq x y z
N MET A 1 -7.11 42.09 53.78
CA MET A 1 -6.23 41.35 54.71
C MET A 1 -6.03 39.96 54.13
N VAL A 2 -4.87 39.40 53.80
CA VAL A 2 -3.45 39.77 53.79
C VAL A 2 -2.80 38.80 52.77
N ASN A 3 -1.89 39.29 51.92
CA ASN A 3 -0.91 38.49 51.16
C ASN A 3 0.34 38.29 52.05
N PRO A 4 1.20 37.28 51.84
CA PRO A 4 2.44 37.52 51.08
C PRO A 4 2.83 36.32 50.17
N ALA A 5 3.25 36.48 48.91
CA ALA A 5 4.46 37.10 48.34
C ALA A 5 5.71 36.19 48.30
N LYS A 6 6.23 36.05 47.06
CA LYS A 6 7.68 36.03 46.67
C LYS A 6 8.46 34.73 46.95
N SER A 7 9.45 34.29 46.16
CA SER A 7 10.12 34.80 44.95
C SER A 7 11.12 33.74 44.44
N SER A 8 11.31 33.68 43.11
CA SER A 8 12.58 33.52 42.37
C SER A 8 13.70 32.54 42.81
N ALA A 9 14.19 31.71 41.88
CA ALA A 9 15.42 31.98 41.11
C ALA A 9 16.12 30.68 40.59
N LYS A 10 16.35 30.63 39.27
CA LYS A 10 17.48 29.95 38.57
C LYS A 10 18.81 30.59 39.04
N PRO A 11 20.04 30.02 38.89
CA PRO A 11 20.67 29.74 37.58
C PRO A 11 21.67 28.52 37.56
N ALA A 12 21.83 27.81 36.43
CA ALA A 12 22.91 27.89 35.43
C ALA A 12 24.32 27.37 35.81
N ALA A 13 24.85 26.44 35.00
CA ALA A 13 26.25 26.33 34.53
C ALA A 13 26.28 25.17 33.50
N THR A 14 26.28 25.37 32.19
CA THR A 14 27.35 25.88 31.29
C THR A 14 28.55 24.94 31.19
N ALA A 15 28.67 24.27 30.04
CA ALA A 15 29.95 24.10 29.35
C ALA A 15 29.66 23.83 27.86
N ALA A 16 29.96 24.83 27.04
CA ALA A 16 29.89 24.78 25.60
C ALA A 16 31.28 24.49 24.99
N VAL A 17 31.27 24.33 23.66
CA VAL A 17 32.33 24.69 22.68
C VAL A 17 33.25 23.50 22.27
N LYS A 18 33.54 23.17 20.99
CA LYS A 18 33.81 23.96 19.77
C LYS A 18 33.66 23.10 18.48
N THR A 19 33.03 23.68 17.46
CA THR A 19 33.34 23.69 16.00
C THR A 19 34.18 22.60 15.33
N ALA A 20 33.69 22.11 14.19
CA ALA A 20 34.46 22.07 12.94
C ALA A 20 33.52 22.25 11.74
N ALA A 21 33.93 23.11 10.82
CA ALA A 21 33.18 23.54 9.64
C ALA A 21 33.76 22.90 8.37
N LYS A 22 32.92 22.85 7.34
CA LYS A 22 33.20 22.71 5.90
C LYS A 22 33.63 21.31 5.42
N ASP A 23 32.75 20.69 4.63
CA ASP A 23 32.97 20.69 3.19
C ASP A 23 31.67 20.50 2.40
N VAL A 24 31.49 21.37 1.40
CA VAL A 24 30.43 21.35 0.40
C VAL A 24 31.00 20.65 -0.82
N VAL A 25 30.37 19.58 -1.28
CA VAL A 25 30.45 19.18 -2.70
C VAL A 25 29.05 18.71 -3.14
N PRO A 26 28.43 19.34 -4.15
CA PRO A 26 27.15 18.90 -4.68
C PRO A 26 27.40 17.80 -5.71
N VAL A 27 27.04 16.55 -5.40
CA VAL A 27 27.03 15.49 -6.42
C VAL A 27 25.67 15.50 -7.11
N SER A 28 25.60 16.28 -8.18
CA SER A 28 24.61 16.10 -9.24
C SER A 28 24.87 14.75 -9.92
N ALA A 29 24.18 13.70 -9.47
CA ALA A 29 24.13 12.42 -10.17
C ALA A 29 22.85 12.38 -10.99
N LYS A 30 22.97 12.71 -12.28
CA LYS A 30 21.98 12.38 -13.30
C LYS A 30 21.75 10.87 -13.26
N THR A 31 20.60 10.42 -12.79
CA THR A 31 20.21 9.01 -12.86
C THR A 31 19.97 8.63 -14.32
N PRO A 32 20.73 7.71 -14.92
CA PRO A 32 20.37 7.15 -16.21
C PRO A 32 19.11 6.30 -16.00
N ARG A 33 18.11 6.55 -16.83
CA ARG A 33 16.86 5.79 -16.91
C ARG A 33 17.22 4.35 -17.27
N THR A 34 17.34 3.48 -16.26
CA THR A 34 17.66 2.07 -16.45
C THR A 34 16.55 1.41 -17.25
N ALA A 35 16.98 0.74 -18.33
CA ALA A 35 16.17 -0.04 -19.24
C ALA A 35 15.26 -1.02 -18.49
N LYS A 36 14.08 -1.23 -19.05
CA LYS A 36 13.03 -2.15 -18.62
C LYS A 36 13.64 -3.54 -18.40
N ALA A 37 13.96 -3.87 -17.16
CA ALA A 37 14.40 -5.21 -16.78
C ALA A 37 13.21 -6.15 -17.02
N MET A 38 13.37 -7.02 -18.02
CA MET A 38 12.44 -8.09 -18.31
C MET A 38 12.37 -8.98 -17.06
N ALA A 39 11.19 -9.13 -16.48
CA ALA A 39 11.01 -9.88 -15.24
C ALA A 39 11.39 -11.34 -15.45
N THR A 40 12.53 -11.77 -14.94
CA THR A 40 12.83 -13.18 -14.72
C THR A 40 11.86 -13.72 -13.67
N PRO A 41 11.37 -14.98 -13.80
CA PRO A 41 10.53 -15.58 -12.78
C PRO A 41 11.29 -15.56 -11.45
N SER A 42 10.72 -14.87 -10.47
CA SER A 42 11.31 -14.77 -9.14
C SER A 42 11.40 -16.17 -8.53
N THR A 43 12.62 -16.70 -8.42
CA THR A 43 12.90 -17.97 -7.71
C THR A 43 12.84 -17.79 -6.18
N ALA A 44 12.46 -16.59 -5.71
CA ALA A 44 12.28 -16.33 -4.30
C ALA A 44 11.05 -17.09 -3.76
N PRO A 45 11.09 -17.55 -2.49
CA PRO A 45 9.92 -18.14 -1.86
C PRO A 45 8.74 -17.16 -1.90
N SER A 46 7.58 -17.64 -2.34
CA SER A 46 6.36 -16.83 -2.42
C SER A 46 5.20 -17.54 -1.75
N LEU A 47 4.45 -16.81 -0.92
CA LEU A 47 3.16 -17.23 -0.41
C LEU A 47 2.09 -16.44 -1.16
N ARG A 48 1.13 -17.14 -1.78
CA ARG A 48 0.04 -16.54 -2.55
C ARG A 48 -1.31 -17.03 -2.07
N PHE A 49 -2.36 -16.31 -2.39
CA PHE A 49 -3.73 -16.69 -2.11
C PHE A 49 -4.46 -17.10 -3.39
N TYR A 50 -5.40 -18.04 -3.26
CA TYR A 50 -6.30 -18.38 -4.36
C TYR A 50 -7.54 -17.47 -4.33
N HIS A 51 -7.89 -16.91 -5.48
CA HIS A 51 -9.11 -16.13 -5.70
C HIS A 51 -10.09 -16.85 -6.63
N SER A 52 -11.31 -16.32 -6.74
CA SER A 52 -12.34 -16.89 -7.61
C SER A 52 -12.01 -16.74 -9.10
N GLU A 53 -12.61 -17.61 -9.91
CA GLU A 53 -12.62 -17.55 -11.38
C GLU A 53 -13.11 -16.20 -11.88
N VAL A 54 -14.23 -15.72 -11.30
CA VAL A 54 -14.82 -14.41 -11.61
C VAL A 54 -13.83 -13.26 -11.36
N LEU A 55 -13.07 -13.32 -10.25
CA LEU A 55 -12.06 -12.30 -9.98
C LEU A 55 -10.86 -12.40 -10.94
N ARG A 56 -10.50 -13.61 -11.39
CA ARG A 56 -9.47 -13.80 -12.43
C ARG A 56 -9.89 -13.16 -13.75
N GLU A 57 -11.12 -13.42 -14.20
CA GLU A 57 -11.67 -12.85 -15.42
C GLU A 57 -11.74 -11.32 -15.36
N LYS A 58 -12.20 -10.78 -14.23
CA LYS A 58 -12.22 -9.33 -13.99
C LYS A 58 -10.82 -8.73 -14.05
N THR A 59 -9.85 -9.38 -13.40
CA THR A 59 -8.44 -8.97 -13.44
C THR A 59 -7.96 -8.91 -14.89
N ASN A 60 -8.12 -10.00 -15.65
CA ASN A 60 -7.67 -10.05 -17.05
C ASN A 60 -8.36 -8.99 -17.91
N THR A 61 -9.66 -8.78 -17.73
CA THR A 61 -10.45 -7.80 -18.49
C THR A 61 -9.95 -6.39 -18.23
N VAL A 62 -9.84 -5.99 -16.97
CA VAL A 62 -9.40 -4.63 -16.59
C VAL A 62 -7.97 -4.36 -17.05
N LEU A 63 -7.06 -5.31 -16.84
CA LEU A 63 -5.66 -5.14 -17.25
C LEU A 63 -5.50 -5.08 -18.77
N SER A 64 -6.25 -5.89 -19.52
CA SER A 64 -6.22 -5.87 -20.98
C SER A 64 -6.87 -4.60 -21.56
N ALA A 65 -7.94 -4.09 -20.94
CA ALA A 65 -8.56 -2.83 -21.34
C ALA A 65 -7.60 -1.63 -21.16
N LEU A 66 -6.86 -1.60 -20.06
CA LEU A 66 -5.84 -0.58 -19.82
C LEU A 66 -4.74 -0.57 -20.89
N GLU A 67 -4.34 -1.75 -21.37
CA GLU A 67 -3.28 -1.91 -22.37
C GLU A 67 -3.76 -1.60 -23.79
N THR A 68 -4.99 -1.96 -24.12
CA THR A 68 -5.55 -1.84 -25.48
C THR A 68 -6.21 -0.50 -25.76
N GLN A 69 -6.66 0.22 -24.73
CA GLN A 69 -7.38 1.49 -24.87
C GLN A 69 -6.69 2.61 -24.07
N PRO A 70 -5.51 3.09 -24.52
CA PRO A 70 -4.78 4.11 -23.78
C PRO A 70 -5.60 5.41 -23.65
N GLY A 71 -5.64 5.97 -22.44
CA GLY A 71 -6.30 7.25 -22.19
C GLY A 71 -7.83 7.18 -22.08
N HIS A 72 -8.43 5.98 -22.02
CA HIS A 72 -9.86 5.87 -21.72
C HIS A 72 -10.16 6.49 -20.34
N PRO A 73 -11.16 7.37 -20.23
CA PRO A 73 -11.58 7.88 -18.92
C PRO A 73 -12.02 6.70 -18.04
N HIS A 74 -11.81 6.75 -16.73
CA HIS A 74 -12.16 5.68 -15.76
C HIS A 74 -11.19 4.49 -15.61
N HIS A 75 -10.06 4.44 -16.33
CA HIS A 75 -9.05 3.38 -16.07
C HIS A 75 -8.53 3.36 -14.63
N GLY A 76 -8.29 4.54 -14.06
CA GLY A 76 -7.88 4.64 -12.64
C GLY A 76 -8.94 4.12 -11.67
N GLU A 77 -10.22 4.33 -11.98
CA GLU A 77 -11.34 3.80 -11.19
C GLU A 77 -11.43 2.28 -11.31
N ALA A 78 -11.35 1.74 -12.54
CA ALA A 78 -11.38 0.31 -12.77
C ALA A 78 -10.22 -0.44 -12.07
N ILE A 79 -9.00 0.12 -12.09
CA ILE A 79 -7.84 -0.45 -11.39
C ILE A 79 -8.00 -0.34 -9.87
N ALA A 80 -8.51 0.79 -9.36
CA ALA A 80 -8.74 0.95 -7.92
C ALA A 80 -9.79 -0.05 -7.39
N ASP A 81 -10.86 -0.23 -8.14
CA ASP A 81 -11.91 -1.20 -7.81
C ASP A 81 -11.36 -2.63 -7.92
N LEU A 82 -10.54 -2.95 -8.93
CA LEU A 82 -9.86 -4.24 -9.02
C LEU A 82 -8.99 -4.51 -7.78
N VAL A 83 -8.14 -3.57 -7.39
CA VAL A 83 -7.28 -3.68 -6.19
C VAL A 83 -8.11 -3.90 -4.93
N THR A 84 -9.26 -3.24 -4.82
CA THR A 84 -10.20 -3.42 -3.70
C THR A 84 -10.69 -4.88 -3.62
N HIS A 85 -11.11 -5.48 -4.73
CA HIS A 85 -11.56 -6.88 -4.75
C HIS A 85 -10.42 -7.86 -4.43
N LEU A 86 -9.19 -7.57 -4.87
CA LEU A 86 -8.02 -8.38 -4.55
C LEU A 86 -7.68 -8.34 -3.06
N ILE A 87 -7.77 -7.15 -2.42
CA ILE A 87 -7.57 -6.99 -0.97
C ILE A 87 -8.60 -7.81 -0.20
N GLU A 88 -9.88 -7.69 -0.57
CA GLU A 88 -10.96 -8.44 0.08
C GLU A 88 -10.74 -9.95 -0.03
N ALA A 89 -10.46 -10.45 -1.24
CA ALA A 89 -10.17 -11.87 -1.46
C ALA A 89 -8.93 -12.36 -0.67
N GLY A 90 -7.88 -11.53 -0.57
CA GLY A 90 -6.69 -11.85 0.22
C GLY A 90 -6.96 -11.92 1.72
N MET A 91 -7.73 -10.96 2.26
CA MET A 91 -8.13 -10.95 3.67
C MET A 91 -9.04 -12.12 4.01
N ASP A 92 -9.96 -12.46 3.12
CA ASP A 92 -10.78 -13.67 3.25
C ASP A 92 -9.91 -14.93 3.29
N TYR A 93 -8.92 -15.00 2.41
CA TYR A 93 -8.07 -16.19 2.28
C TYR A 93 -7.16 -16.40 3.49
N TYR A 94 -6.46 -15.36 3.94
CA TYR A 94 -5.47 -15.48 5.01
C TYR A 94 -6.05 -15.38 6.41
N PHE A 95 -7.24 -14.80 6.57
CA PHE A 95 -7.81 -14.56 7.89
C PHE A 95 -9.13 -15.30 8.09
N LEU A 96 -10.14 -15.03 7.26
CA LEU A 96 -11.48 -15.60 7.52
C LEU A 96 -11.56 -17.10 7.25
N LYS A 97 -10.93 -17.61 6.18
CA LYS A 97 -10.93 -19.04 5.89
C LYS A 97 -10.26 -19.87 7.00
N PRO A 98 -9.05 -19.51 7.50
CA PRO A 98 -8.44 -20.21 8.63
C PRO A 98 -9.28 -20.14 9.91
N LEU A 99 -9.91 -19.00 10.22
CA LEU A 99 -10.79 -18.89 11.38
C LEU A 99 -11.95 -19.87 11.32
N LYS A 100 -12.57 -20.02 10.14
CA LYS A 100 -13.63 -21.00 9.91
C LYS A 100 -13.13 -22.44 10.06
N GLN A 101 -11.93 -22.72 9.57
CA GLN A 101 -11.30 -24.05 9.71
C GLN A 101 -10.89 -24.36 11.16
N ALA A 102 -10.57 -23.33 11.95
CA ALA A 102 -10.25 -23.45 13.36
C ALA A 102 -11.48 -23.50 14.27
N GLU A 103 -12.70 -23.47 13.70
CA GLU A 103 -13.97 -23.60 14.42
C GLU A 103 -14.10 -22.64 15.61
N VAL A 104 -13.64 -21.40 15.45
CA VAL A 104 -13.61 -20.38 16.54
C VAL A 104 -14.99 -19.98 17.07
N GLY A 105 -16.05 -20.49 16.46
CA GLY A 105 -17.45 -20.25 16.84
C GLY A 105 -18.06 -19.05 16.12
N PHE A 106 -19.38 -19.10 15.96
CA PHE A 106 -20.14 -18.13 15.15
C PHE A 106 -19.91 -16.68 15.57
N VAL A 107 -19.94 -16.37 16.87
CA VAL A 107 -19.78 -15.00 17.37
C VAL A 107 -18.40 -14.46 17.00
N ALA A 108 -17.34 -15.23 17.22
CA ALA A 108 -15.98 -14.82 16.88
C ALA A 108 -15.81 -14.64 15.36
N GLU A 109 -16.37 -15.54 14.54
CA GLU A 109 -16.38 -15.38 13.08
C GLU A 109 -17.09 -14.10 12.63
N GLN A 110 -18.25 -13.78 13.19
CA GLN A 110 -18.99 -12.57 12.83
C GLN A 110 -18.27 -11.30 13.28
N SER A 111 -17.70 -11.31 14.48
CA SER A 111 -16.87 -10.20 14.96
C SER A 111 -15.64 -9.99 14.07
N ALA A 112 -14.96 -11.07 13.68
CA ALA A 112 -13.83 -11.03 12.75
C ALA A 112 -14.24 -10.46 11.38
N ARG A 113 -15.35 -10.92 10.80
CA ARG A 113 -15.90 -10.39 9.54
C ARG A 113 -16.16 -8.89 9.59
N LEU A 114 -16.77 -8.41 10.68
CA LEU A 114 -17.06 -6.99 10.86
C LEU A 114 -15.76 -6.17 10.97
N GLY A 115 -14.80 -6.63 11.77
CA GLY A 115 -13.51 -5.98 11.94
C GLY A 115 -12.72 -5.90 10.62
N ILE A 116 -12.65 -7.02 9.88
CA ILE A 116 -11.99 -7.07 8.57
C ILE A 116 -12.71 -6.18 7.55
N SER A 117 -14.05 -6.17 7.50
CA SER A 117 -14.77 -5.29 6.59
C SER A 117 -14.42 -3.81 6.82
N GLY A 118 -14.27 -3.40 8.07
CA GLY A 118 -13.78 -2.06 8.43
C GLY A 118 -12.35 -1.80 7.92
N ALA A 119 -11.44 -2.75 8.18
CA ALA A 119 -10.05 -2.64 7.74
C ALA A 119 -9.92 -2.58 6.21
N VAL A 120 -10.63 -3.46 5.48
CA VAL A 120 -10.68 -3.48 4.01
C VAL A 120 -11.16 -2.14 3.49
N LYS A 121 -12.24 -1.56 4.04
CA LYS A 121 -12.74 -0.23 3.62
C LYS A 121 -11.68 0.85 3.77
N LEU A 122 -10.93 0.87 4.88
CA LEU A 122 -9.88 1.86 5.11
C LEU A 122 -8.73 1.70 4.11
N VAL A 123 -8.22 0.47 3.93
CA VAL A 123 -7.12 0.19 2.98
C VAL A 123 -7.55 0.49 1.54
N SER A 124 -8.75 0.10 1.16
CA SER A 124 -9.31 0.35 -0.19
C SER A 124 -9.54 1.84 -0.43
N SER A 125 -10.02 2.60 0.56
CA SER A 125 -10.18 4.06 0.46
C SER A 125 -8.84 4.76 0.20
N VAL A 126 -7.81 4.40 0.96
CA VAL A 126 -6.45 4.93 0.77
C VAL A 126 -5.92 4.56 -0.61
N SER A 127 -6.01 3.29 -1.00
CA SER A 127 -5.55 2.80 -2.31
C SER A 127 -6.24 3.53 -3.45
N ARG A 128 -7.57 3.66 -3.39
CA ARG A 128 -8.39 4.35 -4.39
C ARG A 128 -8.00 5.82 -4.55
N LYS A 129 -7.73 6.53 -3.44
CA LYS A 129 -7.33 7.94 -3.46
C LYS A 129 -6.06 8.18 -4.29
N PHE A 130 -5.12 7.24 -4.28
CA PHE A 130 -3.89 7.34 -5.07
C PHE A 130 -4.10 6.86 -6.51
N ILE A 131 -4.68 5.68 -6.70
CA ILE A 131 -4.79 5.03 -8.02
C ILE A 131 -5.62 5.86 -9.00
N ILE A 132 -6.74 6.45 -8.57
CA ILE A 132 -7.62 7.23 -9.47
C ILE A 132 -6.93 8.44 -10.09
N ARG A 133 -5.89 8.97 -9.43
CA ARG A 133 -5.16 10.16 -9.88
C ARG A 133 -3.92 9.83 -10.70
N MET A 134 -3.64 8.55 -10.93
CA MET A 134 -2.49 8.11 -11.69
C MET A 134 -2.68 8.37 -13.18
N ASP A 135 -1.60 8.75 -13.86
CA ASP A 135 -1.58 8.81 -15.31
C ASP A 135 -1.49 7.40 -15.93
N GLN A 136 -1.66 7.32 -17.25
CA GLN A 136 -1.63 6.05 -17.99
C GLN A 136 -0.33 5.26 -17.77
N THR A 137 0.82 5.93 -17.69
CA THR A 137 2.12 5.27 -17.51
C THR A 137 2.21 4.65 -16.12
N GLN A 138 1.77 5.39 -15.10
CA GLN A 138 1.71 4.91 -13.72
C GLN A 138 0.73 3.75 -13.55
N LEU A 139 -0.45 3.83 -14.18
CA LEU A 139 -1.43 2.73 -14.17
C LEU A 139 -0.86 1.46 -14.82
N LEU A 140 -0.12 1.59 -15.93
CA LEU A 140 0.52 0.44 -16.58
C LEU A 140 1.59 -0.21 -15.70
N VAL A 141 2.30 0.55 -14.87
CA VAL A 141 3.24 -0.01 -13.88
C VAL A 141 2.49 -0.86 -12.85
N VAL A 142 1.38 -0.36 -12.31
CA VAL A 142 0.52 -1.11 -11.37
C VAL A 142 -0.03 -2.38 -12.03
N ALA A 143 -0.55 -2.26 -13.25
CA ALA A 143 -1.09 -3.38 -14.01
C ALA A 143 -0.06 -4.46 -14.31
N THR A 144 1.16 -4.06 -14.72
CA THR A 144 2.27 -4.98 -14.95
C THR A 144 2.64 -5.72 -13.68
N HIS A 145 2.67 -5.01 -12.54
CA HIS A 145 2.94 -5.64 -11.26
C HIS A 145 1.86 -6.66 -10.88
N ILE A 146 0.57 -6.30 -10.95
CA ILE A 146 -0.53 -7.24 -10.68
C ILE A 146 -0.44 -8.46 -11.60
N ARG A 147 -0.19 -8.27 -12.89
CA ARG A 147 -0.04 -9.38 -13.85
C ARG A 147 1.12 -10.29 -13.48
N SER A 148 2.26 -9.74 -13.03
CA SER A 148 3.39 -10.56 -12.57
C SER A 148 3.05 -11.47 -11.38
N LEU A 149 2.07 -11.09 -10.56
CA LEU A 149 1.56 -11.89 -9.44
C LEU A 149 0.54 -12.95 -9.88
N ALA A 150 -0.06 -12.81 -11.06
CA ALA A 150 -1.14 -13.67 -11.56
C ALA A 150 -0.67 -14.79 -12.50
N VAL A 151 0.56 -14.76 -13.03
CA VAL A 151 1.10 -15.74 -13.99
C VAL A 151 1.74 -16.92 -13.27
N SER A 152 1.00 -17.68 -12.47
CA SER A 152 1.51 -18.91 -11.85
C SER A 152 0.47 -20.01 -11.85
#